data_AF-A0AAQ3S248-F1
#
_entry.id   AF-A0AAQ3S248-F1
#
_cell.length_a   1.000
_cell.length_b   1.000
_cell.length_c   1.000
_cell.angle_alpha   90.00
_cell.angle_beta   90.00
_cell.angle_gamma   90.00
#
_symmetry.space_group_name_H-M   'P 1'
#
loop_
_entity.id
_entity.type
_entity.pdbx_description
1 polymer ?
#
loop_
_entity_poly.entity_id
_entity_poly.type
_entity_poly.pdbx_seq_one_letter_code
_entity_poly.pdbx_strand_id
1 'polypeptide(L)'
;MVDTYTTAYLHKYHSKEVQNESKDVEKETGHEGHVLPHTHASQGHVHGPVYSQDHSSQLLRRRVISHVLELGIIVHSVIIGISLGASENPNTIRPLVAALTFHQFFEGMGLGSTISQANFKRVSVTMMGLFFALTTPIGIGIGIGISSVYDEYSPTALIVEGVFNAASAGILIYMAMVDLLAHDFMSPRMQQNSRLCFGANVFLFCLKLV
;
A
#
# COMPACT_ATOMS: atom_id res chain seq x y z
N MET A 1 -13.65 -1.21 18.81
CA MET A 1 -12.44 -0.45 19.21
C MET A 1 -12.11 -0.61 20.69
N VAL A 2 -13.11 -0.87 21.56
CA VAL A 2 -12.91 -1.17 23.00
C VAL A 2 -12.34 -2.58 23.23
N ASP A 3 -12.70 -3.56 22.40
CA ASP A 3 -12.30 -4.97 22.59
C ASP A 3 -10.79 -5.22 22.48
N THR A 4 -10.08 -4.40 21.70
CA THR A 4 -8.62 -4.49 21.56
C THR A 4 -7.89 -4.08 22.84
N TYR A 5 -8.41 -3.08 23.56
CA TYR A 5 -7.81 -2.63 24.82
C TYR A 5 -8.05 -3.64 25.94
N THR A 6 -9.23 -4.25 25.99
CA THR A 6 -9.57 -5.27 27.00
C THR A 6 -8.70 -6.51 26.85
N THR A 7 -8.45 -6.95 25.62
CA THR A 7 -7.63 -8.14 25.34
C THR A 7 -6.17 -7.93 25.72
N ALA A 8 -5.62 -6.72 25.48
CA ALA A 8 -4.25 -6.39 25.87
C ALA A 8 -4.06 -6.29 27.39
N TYR A 9 -5.07 -5.80 28.13
CA TYR A 9 -5.03 -5.73 29.58
C TYR A 9 -5.14 -7.12 30.23
N LEU A 10 -6.04 -7.97 29.74
CA LEU A 10 -6.20 -9.33 30.26
C LEU A 10 -4.94 -10.18 30.05
N HIS A 11 -4.31 -10.10 28.87
CA HIS A 11 -3.08 -10.82 28.58
C HIS A 11 -1.93 -10.43 29.53
N LYS A 12 -1.85 -9.14 29.90
CA LYS A 12 -0.81 -8.63 30.80
C LYS A 12 -1.07 -8.98 32.27
N TYR A 13 -2.33 -9.17 32.66
CA TYR A 13 -2.72 -9.64 34.00
C TYR A 13 -2.44 -11.14 34.16
N HIS A 14 -2.88 -11.94 33.18
CA HIS A 14 -2.69 -13.40 33.17
C HIS A 14 -1.20 -13.79 33.09
N SER A 15 -0.40 -13.02 32.35
CA SER A 15 1.05 -13.23 32.30
C SER A 15 1.77 -12.85 33.60
N LYS A 16 1.18 -12.00 34.44
CA LYS A 16 1.72 -11.67 35.78
C LYS A 16 1.31 -12.70 36.83
N GLU A 17 0.12 -13.26 36.71
CA GLU A 17 -0.39 -14.30 37.61
C GLU A 17 0.39 -15.62 37.45
N VAL A 18 0.62 -16.05 36.20
CA VAL A 18 1.47 -17.21 35.88
C VAL A 18 2.92 -17.03 36.35
N GLN A 19 3.42 -15.80 36.39
CA GLN A 19 4.79 -15.51 36.85
C GLN A 19 4.92 -15.40 38.38
N ASN A 20 3.81 -15.19 39.09
CA ASN A 20 3.75 -15.23 40.55
C ASN A 20 3.55 -16.66 41.06
N GLU A 21 2.69 -17.48 40.43
CA GLU A 21 2.49 -18.89 40.84
C GLU A 21 3.74 -19.75 40.65
N SER A 22 4.57 -19.48 39.62
CA SER A 22 5.82 -20.20 39.42
C SER A 22 6.96 -19.83 40.38
N LYS A 23 6.81 -18.80 41.23
CA LYS A 23 7.87 -18.37 42.17
C LYS A 23 7.70 -18.89 43.60
N ASP A 24 6.54 -19.46 43.93
CA ASP A 24 6.21 -19.83 45.31
C ASP A 24 6.37 -21.34 45.62
N VAL A 25 6.82 -22.17 44.67
CA VAL A 25 6.94 -23.64 44.87
C VAL A 25 8.34 -24.16 44.55
N GLU A 26 9.39 -23.59 45.16
CA GLU A 26 10.68 -24.29 45.22
C GLU A 26 11.40 -24.04 46.56
N LYS A 27 10.95 -24.76 47.59
CA LYS A 27 11.79 -25.10 48.74
C LYS A 27 11.31 -26.38 49.42
N GLU A 28 12.26 -27.32 49.53
CA GLU A 28 12.36 -28.45 50.48
C GLU A 28 12.10 -29.90 49.99
N THR A 29 13.22 -30.63 49.92
CA THR A 29 13.54 -31.97 50.49
C THR A 29 12.95 -33.29 49.93
N GLY A 30 13.84 -34.15 49.39
CA GLY A 30 14.18 -35.48 49.95
C GLY A 30 13.39 -36.78 49.60
N HIS A 31 14.11 -37.71 48.92
CA HIS A 31 14.06 -39.20 48.96
C HIS A 31 12.98 -40.07 48.24
N GLU A 32 13.54 -40.98 47.40
CA GLU A 32 13.22 -42.37 46.97
C GLU A 32 11.78 -42.93 46.84
N GLY A 33 11.53 -43.64 45.71
CA GLY A 33 10.52 -44.73 45.65
C GLY A 33 9.72 -44.88 44.34
N HIS A 34 10.20 -45.75 43.45
CA HIS A 34 9.50 -46.57 42.44
C HIS A 34 7.96 -46.47 42.26
N VAL A 35 7.46 -46.12 41.06
CA VAL A 35 6.60 -46.96 40.17
C VAL A 35 6.27 -46.24 38.86
N LEU A 36 6.53 -46.94 37.74
CA LEU A 36 6.00 -46.65 36.41
C LEU A 36 4.51 -47.00 36.34
N PRO A 37 3.69 -46.17 35.67
CA PRO A 37 2.96 -46.70 34.53
C PRO A 37 3.06 -45.76 33.33
N HIS A 38 3.45 -46.34 32.20
CA HIS A 38 3.38 -45.71 30.89
C HIS A 38 1.94 -45.30 30.56
N THR A 39 1.62 -44.01 30.69
CA THR A 39 0.44 -43.40 30.07
C THR A 39 0.84 -42.75 28.74
N HIS A 40 0.13 -43.16 27.70
CA HIS A 40 0.34 -42.79 26.31
C HIS A 40 0.61 -41.30 26.10
N ALA A 41 1.73 -41.01 25.44
CA ALA A 41 1.97 -39.76 24.75
C ALA A 41 0.89 -39.58 23.67
N SER A 42 -0.20 -38.88 23.99
CA SER A 42 -1.04 -38.27 22.97
C SER A 42 -0.29 -37.07 22.42
N GLN A 43 0.58 -37.37 21.47
CA GLN A 43 1.22 -36.42 20.59
C GLN A 43 0.15 -35.77 19.70
N GLY A 44 -0.53 -34.79 20.26
CA GLY A 44 -1.39 -33.85 19.54
C GLY A 44 -0.62 -32.60 19.14
N HIS A 45 0.54 -32.75 18.50
CA HIS A 45 1.16 -31.66 17.76
C HIS A 45 0.32 -31.38 16.51
N VAL A 46 -0.77 -30.63 16.67
CA VAL A 46 -1.42 -29.95 15.55
C VAL A 46 -0.78 -28.57 15.42
N HIS A 47 0.44 -28.54 14.87
CA HIS A 47 0.94 -27.33 14.24
C HIS A 47 0.24 -27.20 12.89
N GLY A 48 -1.02 -26.75 12.91
CA GLY A 48 -1.64 -26.20 11.72
C GLY A 48 -0.80 -24.99 11.25
N PRO A 49 -0.54 -24.83 9.95
CA PRO A 49 0.28 -23.75 9.41
C PRO A 49 -0.51 -22.44 9.38
N VAL A 50 -0.99 -21.96 10.53
CA VAL A 50 -1.77 -20.72 10.60
C VAL A 50 -0.85 -19.50 10.40
N TYR A 51 0.46 -19.63 10.62
CA TYR A 51 1.41 -18.53 10.46
C TYR A 51 1.95 -18.34 9.03
N SER A 52 2.03 -19.41 8.24
CA SER A 52 2.56 -19.35 6.86
C SER A 52 1.50 -18.96 5.83
N GLN A 53 0.22 -19.21 6.11
CA GLN A 53 -0.87 -18.83 5.22
C GLN A 53 -1.09 -17.31 5.20
N ASP A 54 -0.99 -16.64 6.35
CA ASP A 54 -1.16 -15.18 6.47
C ASP A 54 -0.04 -14.39 5.75
N HIS A 55 1.22 -14.84 5.84
CA HIS A 55 2.30 -14.18 5.11
C HIS A 55 2.15 -14.27 3.59
N SER A 56 1.68 -15.41 3.07
CA SER A 56 1.47 -15.61 1.64
C SER A 56 0.29 -14.78 1.10
N SER A 57 -0.82 -14.69 1.83
CA SER A 57 -2.00 -13.91 1.44
C SER A 57 -1.72 -12.41 1.45
N GLN A 58 -0.94 -11.92 2.43
CA GLN A 58 -0.52 -10.51 2.50
C GLN A 58 0.37 -10.11 1.33
N LEU A 59 1.30 -10.97 0.91
CA LEU A 59 2.14 -10.73 -0.26
C LEU A 59 1.33 -10.71 -1.56
N LEU A 60 0.35 -11.61 -1.70
CA LEU A 60 -0.58 -11.61 -2.83
C LEU A 60 -1.41 -10.32 -2.87
N ARG A 61 -1.93 -9.86 -1.72
CA ARG A 61 -2.66 -8.59 -1.61
C ARG A 61 -1.80 -7.41 -2.07
N ARG A 62 -0.57 -7.28 -1.57
CA ARG A 62 0.36 -6.20 -1.97
C ARG A 62 0.70 -6.26 -3.46
N ARG A 63 0.86 -7.46 -4.02
CA ARG A 63 1.10 -7.64 -5.44
C ARG A 63 -0.10 -7.18 -6.27
N VAL A 64 -1.32 -7.54 -5.89
CA VAL A 64 -2.55 -7.10 -6.56
C VAL A 64 -2.67 -5.58 -6.50
N ILE A 65 -2.50 -4.99 -5.33
CA ILE A 65 -2.51 -3.52 -5.14
C ILE A 65 -1.50 -2.86 -6.08
N SER A 66 -0.26 -3.37 -6.15
CA SER A 66 0.77 -2.79 -7.03
C SER A 66 0.43 -2.91 -8.51
N HIS A 67 -0.23 -3.98 -8.96
CA HIS A 67 -0.66 -4.10 -10.37
C HIS A 67 -1.84 -3.19 -10.68
N VAL A 68 -2.79 -3.04 -9.76
CA VAL A 68 -3.93 -2.12 -9.94
C VAL A 68 -3.44 -0.67 -9.95
N LEU A 69 -2.48 -0.33 -9.08
CA LEU A 69 -1.83 0.98 -9.06
C LEU A 69 -1.05 1.25 -10.36
N GLU A 70 -0.27 0.28 -10.84
CA GLU A 70 0.42 0.38 -12.13
C GLU A 70 -0.55 0.58 -13.29
N LEU A 71 -1.65 -0.18 -13.34
CA LEU A 71 -2.68 -0.04 -14.37
C LEU A 71 -3.34 1.34 -14.35
N GLY A 72 -3.68 1.85 -13.16
CA GLY A 72 -4.23 3.20 -13.00
C GLY A 72 -3.28 4.26 -13.54
N ILE A 73 -2.00 4.18 -13.20
CA ILE A 73 -0.99 5.13 -13.67
C ILE A 73 -0.82 5.02 -15.19
N ILE A 74 -0.78 3.80 -15.75
CA ILE A 74 -0.69 3.62 -17.21
C ILE A 74 -1.86 4.30 -17.91
N VAL A 75 -3.10 4.02 -17.49
CA VAL A 75 -4.29 4.60 -18.13
C VAL A 75 -4.30 6.13 -17.98
N HIS A 76 -4.01 6.64 -16.79
CA HIS A 76 -3.98 8.08 -16.52
C HIS A 76 -2.92 8.80 -17.37
N SER A 77 -1.69 8.27 -17.36
CA SER A 77 -0.56 8.87 -18.07
C SER A 77 -0.70 8.79 -19.61
N VAL A 78 -1.35 7.75 -20.17
CA VAL A 78 -1.64 7.70 -21.62
C VAL A 78 -2.59 8.81 -22.01
N ILE A 79 -3.71 8.95 -21.30
CA ILE A 79 -4.77 9.92 -21.64
C ILE A 79 -4.21 11.34 -21.57
N ILE A 80 -3.53 11.68 -20.47
CA ILE A 80 -2.89 12.99 -20.30
C ILE A 80 -1.81 13.23 -21.37
N GLY A 81 -1.02 12.21 -21.69
CA GLY A 81 0.02 12.32 -22.72
C GLY A 81 -0.56 12.60 -24.10
N ILE A 82 -1.66 11.94 -24.46
CA ILE A 82 -2.36 12.16 -25.73
C ILE A 82 -2.90 13.59 -25.80
N SER A 83 -3.61 14.06 -24.77
CA SER A 83 -4.14 15.44 -24.74
C SER A 83 -3.02 16.47 -24.84
N LEU A 84 -1.94 16.28 -24.06
CA LEU A 84 -0.78 17.16 -24.11
C LEU A 84 -0.10 17.18 -25.49
N GLY A 85 0.00 16.02 -26.15
CA GLY A 85 0.59 15.88 -27.48
C GLY A 85 -0.29 16.42 -28.61
N ALA A 86 -1.62 16.41 -28.42
CA ALA A 86 -2.58 16.97 -29.36
C ALA A 86 -2.70 18.50 -29.24
N SER A 87 -2.40 19.07 -28.07
CA SER A 87 -2.45 20.52 -27.84
C SER A 87 -1.45 21.28 -28.72
N GLU A 88 -1.94 22.27 -29.47
CA GLU A 88 -1.13 23.07 -30.41
C GLU A 88 -0.62 24.41 -29.82
N ASN A 89 -1.12 24.84 -28.65
CA ASN A 89 -0.80 26.16 -28.10
C ASN A 89 0.37 26.12 -27.09
N PRO A 90 1.55 26.69 -27.42
CA PRO A 90 2.72 26.66 -26.55
C PRO A 90 2.53 27.40 -25.21
N ASN A 91 1.59 28.36 -25.14
CA ASN A 91 1.29 29.08 -23.89
C ASN A 91 0.52 28.21 -22.89
N THR A 92 -0.20 27.18 -23.37
CA THR A 92 -0.90 26.19 -22.55
C THR A 92 0.02 25.01 -22.22
N ILE A 93 0.82 24.57 -23.19
CA ILE A 93 1.73 23.42 -23.03
C ILE A 93 2.80 23.67 -21.96
N ARG A 94 3.43 24.85 -21.94
CA ARG A 94 4.52 25.18 -20.98
C ARG A 94 4.10 24.99 -19.50
N PRO A 95 3.02 25.61 -19.02
CA PRO A 95 2.57 25.39 -17.65
C PRO A 95 2.06 23.96 -17.41
N LEU A 96 1.43 23.32 -18.39
CA LEU A 96 0.99 21.92 -18.28
C LEU A 96 2.17 20.96 -18.10
N VAL A 97 3.23 21.08 -18.89
CA VAL A 97 4.45 20.27 -18.75
C VAL A 97 5.10 20.48 -17.38
N ALA A 98 5.16 21.72 -16.89
CA ALA A 98 5.68 22.02 -15.56
C ALA A 98 4.84 21.34 -14.46
N ALA A 99 3.51 21.48 -14.52
CA ALA A 99 2.59 20.84 -13.58
C ALA A 99 2.69 19.30 -13.62
N LEU A 100 2.76 18.72 -14.82
CA LEU A 100 2.88 17.27 -15.03
C LEU A 100 4.21 16.73 -14.55
N THR A 101 5.31 17.48 -14.65
CA THR A 101 6.61 17.05 -14.11
C THR A 101 6.54 16.87 -12.59
N PHE A 102 5.92 17.83 -11.89
CA PHE A 102 5.69 17.69 -10.45
C PHE A 102 4.71 16.55 -10.14
N HIS A 103 3.65 16.39 -10.93
CA HIS A 103 2.69 15.31 -10.75
C HIS A 103 3.35 13.93 -10.88
N GLN A 104 4.09 13.71 -11.97
CA GLN A 104 4.81 12.47 -12.28
C GLN A 104 5.83 12.13 -11.19
N PHE A 105 6.44 13.13 -10.53
CA PHE A 105 7.33 12.90 -9.40
C PHE A 105 6.61 12.23 -8.22
N PHE A 106 5.42 12.72 -7.87
CA PHE A 106 4.62 12.14 -6.78
C PHE A 106 4.05 10.76 -7.15
N GLU A 107 3.61 10.57 -8.40
CA GLU A 107 3.17 9.25 -8.88
C GLU A 107 4.30 8.22 -8.86
N GLY A 108 5.52 8.61 -9.25
CA GLY A 108 6.71 7.76 -9.20
C GLY A 108 7.12 7.36 -7.78
N MET A 109 7.02 8.28 -6.81
CA MET A 109 7.23 7.95 -5.40
C MET A 109 6.17 6.98 -4.87
N GLY A 110 4.91 7.14 -5.28
CA GLY A 110 3.81 6.22 -4.96
C GLY A 110 4.08 4.80 -5.45
N LEU A 111 4.43 4.65 -6.73
CA LEU A 111 4.87 3.38 -7.34
C LEU A 111 6.06 2.77 -6.60
N GLY A 112 7.09 3.56 -6.32
CA GLY A 112 8.28 3.10 -5.61
C GLY A 112 7.95 2.52 -4.23
N SER A 113 7.03 3.15 -3.50
CA SER A 113 6.55 2.65 -2.21
C SER A 113 5.79 1.33 -2.34
N THR A 114 4.92 1.17 -3.35
CA THR A 114 4.17 -0.07 -3.55
C THR A 114 5.07 -1.22 -3.97
N ILE A 115 6.02 -0.97 -4.88
CA ILE A 115 6.99 -1.94 -5.37
C ILE A 115 7.88 -2.45 -4.24
N SER A 116 8.38 -1.53 -3.39
CA SER A 116 9.21 -1.86 -2.24
C SER A 116 8.50 -2.83 -1.27
N GLN A 117 7.21 -2.62 -1.04
CA GLN A 117 6.42 -3.44 -0.11
C GLN A 117 6.03 -4.82 -0.68
N ALA A 118 5.91 -4.95 -2.00
CA ALA A 118 5.43 -6.15 -2.68
C ALA A 118 6.50 -7.22 -2.98
N ASN A 119 7.78 -6.98 -2.61
CA ASN A 119 8.89 -7.94 -2.75
C ASN A 119 8.98 -8.58 -4.14
N PHE A 120 8.92 -7.75 -5.18
CA PHE A 120 9.02 -8.21 -6.56
C PHE A 120 10.44 -8.67 -6.94
N LYS A 121 10.52 -9.59 -7.91
CA LYS A 121 11.80 -9.92 -8.56
C LYS A 121 12.31 -8.68 -9.30
N ARG A 122 13.64 -8.49 -9.36
CA ARG A 122 14.29 -7.36 -10.05
C ARG A 122 13.74 -7.11 -11.45
N VAL A 123 13.48 -8.17 -12.23
CA VAL A 123 12.90 -8.06 -13.58
C VAL A 123 11.52 -7.38 -13.55
N SER A 124 10.66 -7.75 -12.62
CA SER A 124 9.31 -7.14 -12.49
C SER A 124 9.41 -5.67 -12.07
N VAL A 125 10.33 -5.33 -11.16
CA VAL A 125 10.60 -3.94 -10.77
C VAL A 125 11.06 -3.11 -11.96
N THR A 126 11.99 -3.65 -12.76
CA THR A 126 12.48 -2.98 -13.97
C THR A 126 11.39 -2.81 -15.01
N MET A 127 10.53 -3.83 -15.22
CA MET A 127 9.41 -3.74 -16.17
C MET A 127 8.39 -2.69 -15.73
N MET A 128 8.02 -2.64 -14.45
CA MET A 128 7.10 -1.62 -13.91
C MET A 128 7.66 -0.20 -14.07
N GLY A 129 8.95 -0.01 -13.77
CA GLY A 129 9.62 1.27 -13.99
C GLY A 129 9.70 1.64 -15.47
N LEU A 130 9.87 0.66 -16.36
CA LEU A 130 9.91 0.89 -17.80
C LEU A 130 8.55 1.32 -18.35
N PHE A 131 7.45 0.66 -17.95
CA PHE A 131 6.10 1.08 -18.34
C PHE A 131 5.81 2.49 -17.82
N PHE A 132 6.12 2.79 -16.56
CA PHE A 132 5.97 4.15 -16.02
C PHE A 132 6.73 5.21 -16.85
N ALA A 133 7.97 4.93 -17.23
CA ALA A 133 8.81 5.89 -17.96
C ALA A 133 8.42 6.04 -19.44
N LEU A 134 7.96 4.96 -20.09
CA LEU A 134 7.64 4.96 -21.51
C LEU A 134 6.20 5.38 -21.81
N THR A 135 5.26 5.15 -20.90
CA THR A 135 3.84 5.40 -21.16
C THR A 135 3.58 6.87 -21.51
N THR A 136 4.14 7.82 -20.75
CA THR A 136 3.94 9.26 -21.01
C THR A 136 4.50 9.71 -22.36
N PRO A 137 5.77 9.43 -22.74
CA PRO A 137 6.29 9.81 -24.06
C PRO A 137 5.60 9.08 -25.22
N ILE A 138 5.14 7.83 -25.02
CA ILE A 138 4.31 7.13 -26.01
C ILE A 138 2.96 7.85 -26.19
N GLY A 139 2.29 8.22 -25.10
CA GLY A 139 1.05 9.00 -25.13
C GLY A 139 1.21 10.32 -25.87
N ILE A 140 2.28 11.07 -25.59
CA ILE A 140 2.62 12.31 -26.30
C ILE A 140 2.85 12.05 -27.79
N GLY A 141 3.62 11.01 -28.14
CA GLY A 141 3.86 10.66 -29.54
C GLY A 141 2.59 10.29 -30.30
N ILE A 142 1.67 9.56 -29.64
CA ILE A 142 0.34 9.26 -30.19
C ILE A 142 -0.47 10.54 -30.36
N GLY A 143 -0.51 11.42 -29.35
CA GLY A 143 -1.19 12.71 -29.40
C GLY A 143 -0.73 13.58 -30.56
N ILE A 144 0.58 13.68 -30.77
CA ILE A 144 1.18 14.39 -31.91
C ILE A 144 0.78 13.72 -33.23
N GLY A 145 0.75 12.39 -33.28
CA GLY A 145 0.41 11.64 -34.50
C GLY A 145 -1.06 11.78 -34.91
N ILE A 146 -1.98 11.90 -33.95
CA ILE A 146 -3.42 12.04 -34.20
C ILE A 146 -3.90 13.49 -34.18
N SER A 147 -3.04 14.47 -33.86
CA SER A 147 -3.44 15.89 -33.70
C SER A 147 -4.16 16.46 -34.93
N SER A 148 -3.82 15.98 -36.13
CA SER A 148 -4.48 16.39 -37.37
C SER A 148 -5.94 15.93 -37.54
N VAL A 149 -6.38 14.91 -36.78
CA VAL A 149 -7.73 14.30 -36.85
C VAL A 149 -8.47 14.43 -35.52
N TYR A 150 -7.74 14.59 -34.42
CA TYR A 150 -8.26 14.74 -33.07
C TYR A 150 -8.54 16.21 -32.77
N ASP A 151 -9.82 16.58 -32.68
CA ASP A 151 -10.25 17.88 -32.17
C ASP A 151 -10.37 17.81 -30.64
N GLU A 152 -9.39 18.38 -29.93
CA GLU A 152 -9.35 18.45 -28.46
C GLU A 152 -10.53 19.24 -27.89
N TYR A 153 -11.19 20.08 -28.68
CA TYR A 153 -12.38 20.85 -28.28
C TYR A 153 -13.70 20.15 -28.58
N SER A 154 -13.65 18.95 -29.18
CA SER A 154 -14.86 18.18 -29.47
C SER A 154 -15.53 17.72 -28.16
N PRO A 155 -16.85 17.93 -28.00
CA PRO A 155 -17.57 17.53 -26.79
C PRO A 155 -17.46 16.03 -26.49
N THR A 156 -17.40 15.18 -27.52
CA THR A 156 -17.28 13.72 -27.33
C THR A 156 -15.89 13.33 -26.85
N ALA A 157 -14.84 13.97 -27.36
CA ALA A 157 -13.46 13.76 -26.93
C ALA A 157 -13.29 14.15 -25.46
N LEU A 158 -13.76 15.35 -25.08
CA LEU A 158 -13.72 15.86 -23.71
C LEU A 158 -14.51 14.99 -22.73
N ILE A 159 -15.67 14.46 -23.13
CA ILE A 159 -16.47 13.56 -22.27
C ILE A 159 -15.72 12.24 -22.05
N VAL A 160 -15.19 11.63 -23.12
CA VAL A 160 -14.48 10.36 -23.02
C VAL A 160 -13.21 10.52 -22.18
N GLU A 161 -12.40 11.54 -22.48
CA GLU A 161 -11.22 11.91 -21.71
C GLU A 161 -11.57 12.14 -20.23
N GLY A 162 -12.60 12.94 -19.96
CA GLY A 162 -13.06 13.23 -18.60
C GLY A 162 -13.49 11.99 -17.83
N VAL A 163 -14.22 11.06 -18.47
CA VAL A 163 -14.67 9.81 -17.84
C VAL A 163 -13.49 8.89 -17.52
N PHE A 164 -12.58 8.66 -18.47
CA PHE A 164 -11.40 7.82 -18.24
C PHE A 164 -10.46 8.44 -17.20
N ASN A 165 -10.28 9.77 -17.24
CA ASN A 165 -9.46 10.49 -16.28
C ASN A 165 -10.07 10.45 -14.87
N ALA A 166 -11.38 10.68 -14.73
CA ALA A 166 -12.08 10.59 -13.44
C ALA A 166 -12.07 9.16 -12.86
N ALA A 167 -12.29 8.15 -13.70
CA ALA A 167 -12.23 6.76 -13.29
C ALA A 167 -10.83 6.37 -12.79
N SER A 168 -9.78 6.75 -13.54
CA SER A 168 -8.41 6.46 -13.14
C SER A 168 -7.99 7.24 -11.89
N ALA A 169 -8.29 8.54 -11.83
CA ALA A 169 -8.02 9.37 -10.66
C ALA A 169 -8.70 8.84 -9.39
N GLY A 170 -9.94 8.34 -9.50
CA GLY A 170 -10.63 7.72 -8.38
C GLY A 170 -9.91 6.49 -7.82
N ILE A 171 -9.39 5.63 -8.71
CA ILE A 171 -8.60 4.45 -8.32
C ILE A 171 -7.27 4.87 -7.68
N LEU A 172 -6.57 5.85 -8.26
CA LEU A 172 -5.29 6.34 -7.74
C LEU A 172 -5.44 7.01 -6.37
N ILE A 173 -6.51 7.80 -6.18
CA ILE A 173 -6.84 8.40 -4.88
C ILE A 173 -7.17 7.33 -3.84
N TYR A 174 -7.97 6.32 -4.20
CA TYR A 174 -8.27 5.20 -3.30
C TYR A 174 -6.99 4.50 -2.85
N MET A 175 -6.10 4.17 -3.80
CA MET A 175 -4.82 3.52 -3.50
C MET A 175 -3.91 4.41 -2.63
N ALA A 176 -3.86 5.72 -2.90
CA ALA A 176 -3.07 6.65 -2.12
C ALA A 176 -3.56 6.78 -0.67
N MET A 177 -4.87 6.88 -0.46
CA MET A 177 -5.46 7.06 0.87
C MET A 177 -5.50 5.76 1.67
N VAL A 178 -5.99 4.69 1.08
CA VAL A 178 -6.30 3.45 1.79
C VAL A 178 -5.09 2.52 1.82
N ASP A 179 -4.43 2.33 0.69
CA ASP A 179 -3.38 1.31 0.59
C ASP A 179 -1.97 1.84 0.89
N LEU A 180 -1.71 3.14 0.68
CA LEU A 180 -0.45 3.77 1.04
C LEU A 180 -0.51 4.51 2.39
N LEU A 181 -1.40 5.50 2.54
CA LEU A 181 -1.44 6.32 3.76
C LEU A 181 -1.93 5.54 4.98
N ALA A 182 -3.08 4.88 4.92
CA ALA A 182 -3.63 4.19 6.11
C ALA A 182 -2.69 3.09 6.62
N HIS A 183 -2.04 2.35 5.72
CA HIS A 183 -1.03 1.36 6.09
C HIS A 183 0.18 1.99 6.80
N ASP A 184 0.66 3.14 6.33
CA ASP A 184 1.82 3.83 6.93
C ASP A 184 1.47 4.37 8.34
N PHE A 185 0.28 4.98 8.49
CA PHE A 185 -0.25 5.44 9.78
C PHE A 185 -0.48 4.31 10.78
N MET A 186 -0.86 3.13 10.33
CA MET A 186 -1.10 1.96 11.17
C MET A 186 0.21 1.21 11.53
N SER A 187 1.37 1.69 11.06
CA SER A 187 2.65 1.09 11.41
C SER A 187 2.99 1.31 12.90
N PRO A 188 3.55 0.30 13.61
CA PRO A 188 3.93 0.43 15.02
C PRO A 188 4.93 1.58 15.27
N ARG A 189 5.76 1.90 14.26
CA ARG A 189 6.73 3.01 14.32
C ARG A 189 6.06 4.38 14.34
N MET A 190 4.98 4.58 13.59
CA MET A 190 4.22 5.84 13.63
C MET A 190 3.40 5.97 14.91
N GLN A 191 2.80 4.89 15.39
CA GLN A 191 1.99 4.91 16.62
C GLN A 191 2.81 5.12 17.89
N GLN A 192 4.08 4.69 17.91
CA GLN A 192 4.98 4.88 19.05
C GLN A 192 5.58 6.29 19.14
N ASN A 193 5.58 7.07 18.06
CA ASN A 193 6.16 8.41 18.04
C ASN A 193 5.06 9.49 17.98
N SER A 194 4.68 10.01 19.15
CA SER A 194 3.58 10.98 19.28
C SER A 194 3.78 12.26 18.48
N ARG A 195 5.03 12.69 18.21
CA ARG A 195 5.31 13.87 17.37
C ARG A 195 5.05 13.60 15.89
N LEU A 196 5.38 12.39 15.42
CA LEU A 196 5.15 11.97 14.05
C LEU A 196 3.66 11.70 13.80
N CYS A 197 3.00 11.04 14.76
CA CYS A 197 1.55 10.81 14.72
C CYS A 197 0.77 12.13 14.73
N PHE A 198 1.16 13.10 15.56
CA PHE A 198 0.52 14.43 15.58
C PHE A 198 0.76 15.19 14.26
N GLY A 199 1.99 15.24 13.77
CA GLY A 199 2.31 15.92 12.51
C GLY A 199 1.56 15.34 11.31
N ALA A 200 1.43 14.02 11.27
CA ALA A 200 0.74 13.33 10.19
C ALA A 200 -0.80 13.48 10.28
N ASN A 201 -1.38 13.58 11.49
CA ASN A 201 -2.79 13.98 11.66
C ASN A 201 -3.06 15.44 11.25
N VAL A 202 -2.15 16.37 11.54
CA VAL A 202 -2.24 17.77 11.08
C VAL A 202 -2.17 17.84 9.55
N PHE A 203 -1.28 17.06 8.93
CA PHE A 203 -1.17 16.96 7.47
C PHE A 203 -2.47 16.42 6.83
N LEU A 204 -3.07 15.37 7.39
CA LEU A 204 -4.36 14.84 6.92
C LEU A 204 -5.50 15.85 7.08
N PHE A 205 -5.49 16.66 8.14
CA PHE A 205 -6.48 17.72 8.34
C PHE A 205 -6.33 18.85 7.31
N CYS A 206 -5.10 19.25 7.00
CA CYS A 206 -4.82 20.21 5.93
C CYS A 206 -5.21 19.68 4.54
N LEU A 207 -4.98 18.40 4.26
CA LEU A 207 -5.36 17.78 2.98
C LEU A 207 -6.88 17.70 2.78
N LYS A 208 -7.65 17.72 3.87
CA LYS A 208 -9.12 17.76 3.85
C LYS A 208 -9.70 19.18 3.65
N LEU A 209 -8.86 20.20 3.73
CA LEU A 209 -9.22 21.62 3.62
C LEU A 209 -8.85 22.24 2.26
N VAL A 210 -8.22 21.48 1.36
CA VAL A 210 -7.94 21.83 -0.03
C VAL A 210 -8.85 21.01 -0.93
#